data_AF-A0A947ATL7-F1
#
_entry.id   AF-A0A947ATL7-F1
#
_cell.length_a   1.000
_cell.length_b   1.000
_cell.length_c   1.000
_cell.angle_alpha   90.00
_cell.angle_beta   90.00
_cell.angle_gamma   90.00
#
_symmetry.space_group_name_H-M   'P 1'
#
loop_
_entity.id
_entity.type
_entity.pdbx_description
1 polymer ?
#
loop_
_entity_poly.entity_id
_entity_poly.type
_entity_poly.pdbx_seq_one_letter_code
_entity_poly.pdbx_strand_id
1 'polypeptide(L)'
;FEDNDNVILLSHTIDPEHDTVEVLKDYAEKLGILSHRWHMVTGPKDHIYDTAKRYMLAAMEDKQAPGGFIHSGSFSLVDRRGQIRGYYKGTEKEDVSKLIKDIRRLLDEKQ
;
A
#
# COMPACT_ATOMS: atom_id res chain seq x y z
N PHE A 1 7.47 7.03 11.35
CA PHE A 1 8.02 7.83 10.23
C PHE A 1 7.08 8.99 9.87
N GLU A 2 6.22 9.42 10.79
CA GLU A 2 5.18 10.42 10.54
C GLU A 2 5.74 11.78 10.13
N ASP A 3 6.88 12.16 10.71
CA ASP A 3 7.58 13.41 10.43
C ASP A 3 8.71 13.27 9.40
N ASN A 4 8.77 12.17 8.63
CA ASN A 4 9.83 11.97 7.63
C ASN A 4 9.32 12.20 6.20
N ASP A 5 9.69 13.35 5.64
CA ASP A 5 9.25 13.78 4.31
C ASP A 5 9.69 12.88 3.15
N ASN A 6 10.65 11.98 3.41
CA ASN A 6 11.19 11.05 2.42
C ASN A 6 10.46 9.69 2.40
N VAL A 7 9.43 9.50 3.23
CA VAL A 7 8.65 8.26 3.31
C VAL A 7 7.16 8.57 3.11
N ILE A 8 6.53 7.89 2.16
CA ILE A 8 5.10 7.97 1.88
C ILE A 8 4.52 6.55 1.91
N LEU A 9 3.34 6.40 2.48
CA LEU A 9 2.55 5.18 2.45
C LEU A 9 1.37 5.38 1.49
N LEU A 10 1.16 4.41 0.61
CA LEU A 10 0.04 4.40 -0.33
C LEU A 10 -0.73 3.09 -0.16
N SER A 11 -2.03 3.20 0.13
CA SER A 11 -2.96 2.08 0.20
C SER A 11 -3.95 2.21 -0.95
N HIS A 12 -3.79 1.35 -1.96
CA HIS A 12 -4.66 1.34 -3.12
C HIS A 12 -5.87 0.45 -2.84
N THR A 13 -7.09 0.95 -3.06
CA THR A 13 -8.28 0.10 -3.01
C THR A 13 -8.24 -0.96 -4.12
N ILE A 14 -8.91 -2.09 -3.89
CA ILE A 14 -9.19 -3.12 -4.89
C ILE A 14 -10.62 -3.04 -5.45
N ASP A 15 -11.48 -2.24 -4.82
CA ASP A 15 -12.89 -2.02 -5.14
C ASP A 15 -13.17 -0.51 -5.38
N PRO A 16 -12.65 0.06 -6.48
CA PRO A 16 -12.80 1.49 -6.76
C PRO A 16 -14.23 1.92 -7.11
N GLU A 17 -15.15 0.98 -7.36
CA GLU A 17 -16.57 1.30 -7.59
C GLU A 17 -17.27 1.66 -6.28
N HIS A 18 -16.88 1.01 -5.18
CA HIS A 18 -17.34 1.35 -3.83
C HIS A 18 -16.49 2.44 -3.17
N ASP A 19 -15.17 2.31 -3.27
CA ASP A 19 -14.18 3.11 -2.56
C ASP A 19 -13.90 4.44 -3.27
N THR A 20 -14.91 5.31 -3.22
CA THR A 20 -14.81 6.73 -3.60
C THR A 20 -13.86 7.49 -2.67
N VAL A 21 -13.46 8.70 -3.07
CA VAL A 21 -12.58 9.56 -2.26
C VAL A 21 -13.20 9.84 -0.89
N GLU A 22 -14.50 10.08 -0.83
CA GLU A 22 -15.25 10.33 0.40
C GLU A 22 -15.26 9.09 1.31
N VAL A 23 -15.55 7.91 0.75
CA VAL A 23 -15.55 6.63 1.51
C VAL A 23 -14.16 6.34 2.08
N LEU A 24 -13.11 6.50 1.27
CA LEU A 24 -11.73 6.28 1.71
C LEU A 24 -11.27 7.29 2.75
N LYS A 25 -11.73 8.55 2.66
CA LYS A 25 -11.46 9.57 3.67
C LYS A 25 -12.09 9.19 5.01
N ASP A 26 -13.39 8.85 5.01
CA ASP A 26 -14.11 8.43 6.22
C ASP A 26 -13.47 7.17 6.83
N TYR A 27 -13.00 6.25 5.99
CA TYR A 27 -12.29 5.04 6.43
C TYR A 27 -10.94 5.38 7.07
N ALA A 28 -10.13 6.26 6.46
CA ALA A 28 -8.86 6.72 7.00
C ALA A 28 -9.02 7.40 8.36
N GLU A 29 -10.05 8.26 8.51
CA GLU A 29 -10.34 8.94 9.77
C GLU A 29 -10.70 7.95 10.89
N LYS A 30 -11.51 6.93 10.59
CA LYS A 30 -11.87 5.86 11.56
C LYS A 30 -10.65 5.04 12.02
N LEU A 31 -9.66 4.87 11.14
CA LEU A 31 -8.40 4.21 11.48
C LEU A 31 -7.41 5.11 12.23
N GLY A 32 -7.74 6.39 12.43
CA GLY A 32 -6.83 7.36 13.04
C GLY A 32 -5.65 7.73 12.14
N ILE A 33 -5.80 7.58 10.83
CA ILE A 33 -4.79 7.97 9.85
C ILE A 33 -4.90 9.49 9.64
N LEU A 34 -4.21 10.23 10.50
CA LEU A 34 -4.20 11.70 10.50
C LEU A 34 -3.01 12.28 9.72
N SER A 35 -2.06 11.42 9.34
CA SER A 35 -0.83 11.84 8.68
C SER A 35 -1.07 12.15 7.20
N HIS A 36 -0.55 13.28 6.75
CA HIS A 36 -0.45 13.65 5.34
C HIS A 36 0.53 12.77 4.54
N ARG A 37 1.10 11.72 5.16
CA ARG A 37 2.04 10.77 4.54
C ARG A 37 1.43 9.42 4.21
N TRP A 38 0.26 9.09 4.74
CA TRP A 38 -0.43 7.84 4.42
C TRP A 38 -1.72 8.14 3.66
N HIS A 39 -1.67 7.87 2.37
CA HIS A 39 -2.81 8.12 1.47
C HIS A 39 -3.54 6.83 1.18
N MET A 40 -4.86 6.87 1.40
CA MET A 40 -5.80 5.94 0.78
C MET A 40 -6.10 6.45 -0.63
N VAL A 41 -5.85 5.64 -1.65
CA VAL A 41 -5.95 6.07 -3.05
C VAL A 41 -6.89 5.17 -3.86
N THR A 42 -7.63 5.81 -4.76
CA THR A 42 -8.57 5.19 -5.70
C THR A 42 -8.34 5.74 -7.10
N GLY A 43 -9.03 5.20 -8.10
CA GLY A 43 -8.89 5.57 -9.50
C GLY A 43 -9.50 4.53 -10.45
N PRO A 44 -9.25 4.64 -11.76
CA PRO A 44 -9.75 3.68 -12.73
C PRO A 44 -9.30 2.25 -12.39
N LYS A 45 -10.24 1.31 -12.35
CA LYS A 45 -10.01 -0.10 -11.98
C LYS A 45 -8.86 -0.76 -12.74
N ASP A 46 -8.82 -0.57 -14.06
CA ASP A 46 -7.75 -1.13 -14.89
C ASP A 46 -6.36 -0.61 -14.49
N HIS A 47 -6.25 0.67 -14.12
CA HIS A 47 -4.99 1.27 -13.68
C HIS A 47 -4.54 0.72 -12.32
N ILE A 48 -5.49 0.51 -11.40
CA ILE A 48 -5.22 -0.09 -10.08
C ILE A 48 -4.69 -1.51 -10.28
N TYR A 49 -5.36 -2.32 -11.10
CA TYR A 49 -4.97 -3.72 -11.30
C TYR A 49 -3.64 -3.83 -12.06
N ASP A 50 -3.37 -2.95 -13.02
CA ASP A 50 -2.07 -2.88 -13.67
C ASP A 50 -0.95 -2.41 -12.73
N THR A 51 -1.26 -1.52 -11.79
CA THR A 51 -0.30 -1.12 -10.73
C THR A 51 0.01 -2.29 -9.81
N ALA A 52 -1.00 -3.06 -9.38
CA ALA A 52 -0.79 -4.27 -8.58
C ALA A 52 0.11 -5.28 -9.32
N LYS A 53 -0.12 -5.52 -10.62
CA LYS A 53 0.74 -6.38 -11.46
C LYS A 53 2.18 -5.87 -11.52
N ARG A 54 2.39 -4.55 -11.68
CA ARG A 54 3.74 -3.93 -11.67
C ARG A 54 4.44 -4.11 -10.33
N TYR A 55 3.68 -4.11 -9.24
CA TYR A 55 4.16 -4.46 -7.91
C TYR A 55 4.26 -5.97 -7.68
N MET A 56 4.05 -6.80 -8.69
CA MET A 56 4.01 -8.27 -8.57
C MET A 56 3.06 -8.76 -7.46
N LEU A 57 1.97 -8.03 -7.24
CA LEU A 57 0.90 -8.35 -6.30
C LEU A 57 -0.33 -8.85 -7.07
N ALA A 58 -1.03 -9.81 -6.47
CA ALA A 58 -2.35 -10.20 -6.96
C ALA A 58 -3.38 -9.14 -6.56
N ALA A 59 -4.22 -8.74 -7.51
CA ALA A 59 -5.46 -7.99 -7.29
C ALA A 59 -6.41 -8.32 -8.45
N MET A 60 -7.53 -8.98 -8.16
CA MET A 60 -8.57 -9.31 -9.14
C MET A 60 -9.91 -9.56 -8.46
N GLU A 61 -10.98 -9.37 -9.21
CA GLU A 61 -12.31 -9.83 -8.82
C GLU A 61 -12.43 -11.35 -8.95
N ASP A 62 -13.01 -11.96 -7.94
CA ASP A 62 -13.44 -13.34 -7.96
C ASP A 62 -14.70 -13.49 -7.10
N LYS A 63 -15.84 -13.75 -7.75
CA LYS A 63 -17.14 -13.93 -7.07
C LYS A 63 -17.15 -15.14 -6.11
N GLN A 64 -16.20 -16.05 -6.24
CA GLN A 64 -16.06 -17.21 -5.35
C GLN A 64 -15.16 -16.89 -4.13
N ALA A 65 -14.38 -15.81 -4.20
CA ALA A 65 -13.58 -15.38 -3.07
C ALA A 65 -14.44 -14.69 -1.99
N PRO A 66 -14.12 -14.85 -0.70
CA PRO A 66 -14.76 -14.07 0.37
C PRO A 66 -14.60 -12.57 0.09
N GLY A 67 -15.72 -11.85 0.06
CA GLY A 67 -15.75 -10.41 -0.26
C GLY A 67 -15.64 -10.09 -1.75
N GLY A 68 -15.54 -11.07 -2.65
CA GLY A 68 -15.57 -10.87 -4.10
C GLY A 68 -14.22 -10.55 -4.76
N PHE A 69 -13.12 -10.58 -4.00
CA PHE A 69 -11.80 -10.21 -4.51
C PHE A 69 -10.69 -11.13 -4.00
N ILE A 70 -9.72 -11.41 -4.87
CA ILE A 70 -8.42 -11.98 -4.52
C ILE A 70 -7.39 -10.86 -4.55
N HIS A 71 -6.72 -10.61 -3.42
CA HIS A 71 -5.66 -9.63 -3.36
C HIS A 71 -4.54 -10.01 -2.36
N SER A 72 -3.36 -9.45 -2.56
CA SER A 72 -2.27 -9.52 -1.58
C SER A 72 -2.42 -8.42 -0.53
N GLY A 73 -2.42 -8.79 0.76
CA GLY A 73 -2.40 -7.84 1.89
C GLY A 73 -0.98 -7.42 2.32
N SER A 74 0.05 -7.73 1.53
CA SER A 74 1.44 -7.43 1.87
C SER A 74 1.82 -5.98 1.53
N PHE A 75 2.70 -5.39 2.32
CA PHE A 75 3.39 -4.15 1.99
C PHE A 75 4.51 -4.41 0.98
N SER A 76 4.59 -3.58 -0.06
CA SER A 76 5.72 -3.54 -0.99
C SER A 76 6.57 -2.31 -0.69
N LEU A 77 7.88 -2.51 -0.44
CA LEU A 77 8.82 -1.40 -0.29
C LEU A 77 9.38 -1.03 -1.66
N VAL A 78 9.14 0.19 -2.10
CA VAL A 78 9.62 0.73 -3.38
C VAL A 78 10.59 1.87 -3.09
N ASP A 79 11.76 1.86 -3.72
CA ASP A 79 12.75 2.93 -3.58
C ASP A 79 12.49 4.12 -4.52
N ARG A 80 13.33 5.16 -4.39
CA ARG A 80 13.21 6.41 -5.18
C ARG A 80 13.44 6.22 -6.68
N ARG A 81 13.98 5.08 -7.11
CA ARG A 81 14.18 4.71 -8.52
C ARG A 81 13.03 3.84 -9.05
N GLY A 82 11.98 3.64 -8.25
CA GLY A 82 10.84 2.80 -8.59
C GLY A 82 11.14 1.30 -8.49
N GLN A 83 12.24 0.91 -7.83
CA GLN A 83 12.60 -0.50 -7.70
C GLN A 83 11.99 -1.10 -6.44
N ILE A 84 11.42 -2.29 -6.57
CA ILE A 84 10.89 -3.04 -5.44
C ILE A 84 12.05 -3.65 -4.67
N ARG A 85 12.13 -3.35 -3.38
CA ARG A 85 13.20 -3.79 -2.48
C ARG A 85 12.78 -4.93 -1.55
N GLY A 86 11.47 -5.15 -1.40
CA GLY A 86 10.95 -6.29 -0.63
C GLY A 86 9.43 -6.28 -0.48
N TYR A 87 8.92 -7.41 0.01
CA TYR A 87 7.53 -7.62 0.40
C TYR A 87 7.48 -8.03 1.87
N TYR A 88 6.48 -7.54 2.60
CA TYR A 88 6.39 -7.70 4.04
C TYR A 88 4.93 -7.89 4.45
N LYS A 89 4.65 -8.86 5.30
CA LYS A 89 3.30 -9.02 5.87
C LYS A 89 3.09 -7.99 6.97
N GLY A 90 2.15 -7.08 6.79
CA GLY A 90 1.82 -6.05 7.79
C GLY A 90 1.21 -6.59 9.08
N THR A 91 0.74 -7.84 9.06
CA THR A 91 0.15 -8.54 10.20
C THR A 91 1.18 -9.32 11.03
N GLU A 92 2.42 -9.45 10.55
CA GLU A 92 3.49 -10.19 11.22
C GLU A 92 4.53 -9.23 11.78
N LYS A 93 4.77 -9.29 13.10
CA LYS A 93 5.63 -8.33 13.81
C LYS A 93 7.07 -8.37 13.31
N GLU A 94 7.57 -9.54 12.98
CA GLU A 94 8.91 -9.78 12.47
C GLU A 94 9.11 -9.13 11.10
N ASP A 95 8.13 -9.25 10.21
CA ASP A 95 8.15 -8.63 8.88
C ASP A 95 8.05 -7.11 8.99
N VAL A 96 7.19 -6.58 9.86
CA VAL A 96 7.12 -5.14 10.13
C VAL A 96 8.45 -4.61 10.66
N SER A 97 9.10 -5.33 11.57
CA SER A 97 10.41 -4.96 12.10
C SER A 97 11.49 -4.95 11.00
N LYS A 98 11.41 -5.89 10.06
CA LYS A 98 12.30 -5.95 8.89
C LYS A 98 12.05 -4.80 7.92
N LEU A 99 10.78 -4.51 7.60
CA LEU A 99 10.36 -3.38 6.78
C LEU A 99 10.92 -2.06 7.32
N ILE A 100 10.77 -1.81 8.62
CA ILE A 100 11.29 -0.60 9.28
C ILE A 100 12.82 -0.48 9.13
N LYS A 101 13.55 -1.59 9.26
CA LYS A 101 15.01 -1.62 9.07
C LYS A 101 15.40 -1.32 7.63
N ASP A 102 14.71 -1.93 6.67
CA ASP A 102 14.97 -1.71 5.25
C ASP A 102 14.65 -0.27 4.82
N ILE A 103 13.55 0.32 5.30
CA ILE A 103 13.25 1.75 5.09
C ILE A 103 14.42 2.63 5.55
N ARG A 104 14.93 2.41 6.76
CA ARG A 104 16.08 3.19 7.28
C ARG A 104 17.31 3.02 6.39
N ARG A 105 17.61 1.80 5.97
CA ARG A 105 18.73 1.52 5.04
C ARG A 105 18.58 2.29 3.72
N LEU A 106 17.37 2.32 3.14
CA LEU A 106 17.10 3.07 1.91
C LEU A 106 17.23 4.59 2.09
N LEU A 107 16.89 5.10 3.27
CA LEU A 107 17.05 6.53 3.57
C LEU A 107 18.52 6.95 3.66
N ASP A 108 19.40 6.03 4.06
CA ASP A 108 20.85 6.24 4.18
C ASP A 108 21.62 5.93 2.88
N GLU A 109 21.00 5.27 1.89
CA GLU A 109 21.59 4.99 0.59
C GLU A 109 21.87 6.31 -0.17
N LYS A 110 23.14 6.54 -0.54
CA LYS A 110 23.49 7.64 -1.47
C LYS A 110 22.91 7.30 -2.84
N GLN A 111 22.08 8.21 -3.35
CA GLN A 111 21.47 8.11 -4.68
C GLN A 111 22.47 8.34 -5.80
#